data_AF-A0A1W0XA49-F1
#
_entry.id   AF-A0A1W0XA49-F1
#
_cell.length_a   1.000
_cell.length_b   1.000
_cell.length_c   1.000
_cell.angle_alpha   90.00
_cell.angle_beta   90.00
_cell.angle_gamma   90.00
#
_symmetry.space_group_name_H-M   'P 1'
#
loop_
_entity.id
_entity.type
_entity.pdbx_description
1 polymer ?
#
loop_
_entity_poly.entity_id
_entity_poly.type
_entity_poly.pdbx_seq_one_letter_code
_entity_poly.pdbx_strand_id
1 'polypeptide(L)'
;MAPLPPTTLRVALLLAVLTWKASSASKVQFINRCQGILRVVQTGNGRSPFQLGDIPEGWSRTYSFDGGSVNFKICWKSSFLSIAWLGGKGITLAEFTFNGWNGLDFYNLSLVDGYNLPMQIVR
;
A
#
# COMPACT_ATOMS: atom_id res chain seq x y z
N MET A 1 44.74 -6.17 -59.70
CA MET A 1 44.37 -5.80 -58.31
C MET A 1 43.37 -4.66 -58.40
N ALA A 2 42.09 -4.92 -58.10
CA ALA A 2 41.05 -3.88 -58.11
C ALA A 2 40.89 -3.29 -56.71
N PRO A 3 40.67 -1.97 -56.55
CA PRO A 3 40.49 -1.37 -55.23
C PRO A 3 39.07 -1.68 -54.70
N LEU A 4 38.96 -2.09 -53.44
CA LEU A 4 37.67 -2.30 -52.76
C LEU A 4 37.00 -0.94 -52.46
N PRO A 5 35.65 -0.86 -52.51
CA PRO A 5 34.94 0.38 -52.24
C PRO A 5 34.96 0.71 -50.73
N PRO A 6 34.87 2.00 -50.35
CA PRO A 6 34.90 2.41 -48.95
C PRO A 6 33.63 1.92 -48.25
N THR A 7 33.80 1.08 -47.24
CA THR A 7 32.72 0.65 -46.34
C THR A 7 32.21 1.86 -45.56
N THR A 8 31.09 2.42 -45.99
CA THR A 8 30.33 3.40 -45.21
C THR A 8 29.84 2.74 -43.92
N LEU A 9 30.46 3.09 -42.80
CA LEU A 9 30.03 2.67 -41.46
C LEU A 9 28.68 3.32 -41.16
N ARG A 10 27.57 2.59 -41.38
CA ARG A 10 26.24 3.04 -40.99
C ARG A 10 26.08 2.82 -39.49
N VAL A 11 26.29 3.87 -38.69
CA VAL A 11 25.96 3.88 -37.27
C VAL A 11 24.43 3.82 -37.14
N ALA A 12 23.89 2.63 -36.89
CA ALA A 12 22.50 2.47 -36.53
C ALA A 12 22.33 2.96 -35.08
N LEU A 13 21.78 4.18 -34.92
CA LEU A 13 21.39 4.69 -33.61
C LEU A 13 20.17 3.88 -33.14
N LEU A 14 20.40 2.82 -32.37
CA LEU A 14 19.36 2.10 -31.65
C LEU A 14 18.80 3.05 -30.58
N LEU A 15 17.72 3.75 -30.89
CA LEU A 15 16.89 4.41 -29.88
C LEU A 15 16.25 3.30 -29.04
N ALA A 16 16.88 2.99 -27.90
CA ALA A 16 16.24 2.22 -26.85
C ALA A 16 15.05 3.05 -26.35
N VAL A 17 13.85 2.74 -26.83
CA VAL A 17 12.61 3.26 -26.26
C VAL A 17 12.47 2.62 -24.89
N LEU A 18 12.99 3.29 -23.86
CA LEU A 18 12.67 2.96 -22.49
C LEU A 18 11.16 3.17 -22.34
N THR A 19 10.40 2.08 -22.30
CA THR A 19 8.99 2.13 -21.90
C THR A 19 8.98 2.26 -20.38
N TRP A 20 8.95 3.48 -19.87
CA TRP A 20 8.74 3.71 -18.44
C TRP A 20 7.27 3.33 -18.17
N LYS A 21 7.02 2.13 -17.64
CA LYS A 21 5.70 1.85 -17.05
C LYS A 21 5.55 2.79 -15.86
N ALA A 22 4.77 3.85 -16.02
CA ALA A 22 4.32 4.65 -14.89
C ALA A 22 3.44 3.76 -13.99
N SER A 23 4.00 3.29 -12.88
CA SER A 23 3.21 2.65 -11.81
C SER A 23 2.41 3.76 -11.12
N SER A 24 1.09 3.74 -11.25
CA SER A 24 0.24 4.65 -10.49
C SER A 24 0.04 4.07 -9.09
N ALA A 25 0.53 4.78 -8.06
CA ALA A 25 0.35 4.38 -6.68
C ALA A 25 -1.14 4.39 -6.29
N SER A 26 -1.58 3.33 -5.62
CA SER A 26 -2.92 3.26 -5.03
C SER A 26 -2.99 4.20 -3.84
N LYS A 27 -4.09 4.94 -3.67
CA LYS A 27 -4.28 5.88 -2.57
C LYS A 27 -5.36 5.39 -1.63
N VAL A 28 -5.06 5.36 -0.33
CA VAL A 28 -6.06 5.07 0.71
C VAL A 28 -6.21 6.31 1.59
N GLN A 29 -7.43 6.83 1.66
CA GLN A 29 -7.80 7.87 2.60
C GLN A 29 -8.42 7.25 3.84
N PHE A 30 -7.77 7.44 4.98
CA PHE A 30 -8.30 7.07 6.28
C PHE A 30 -9.06 8.25 6.86
N ILE A 31 -10.33 8.04 7.20
CA ILE A 31 -11.22 9.08 7.74
C ILE A 31 -11.65 8.66 9.14
N ASN A 32 -11.30 9.46 10.14
CA ASN A 32 -11.69 9.18 11.52
C ASN A 32 -13.02 9.88 11.85
N ARG A 33 -14.07 9.07 11.99
CA ARG A 33 -15.40 9.50 12.48
C ARG A 33 -15.68 9.03 13.92
N CYS A 34 -14.71 8.41 14.58
CA CYS A 34 -14.82 8.00 15.97
C CYS A 34 -14.51 9.18 16.90
N GLN A 35 -15.02 9.13 18.13
CA GLN A 35 -14.62 10.04 19.19
C GLN A 35 -13.22 9.66 19.67
N GLY A 36 -12.24 10.58 19.59
CA GLY A 36 -10.82 10.38 19.93
C GLY A 36 -9.90 9.98 18.77
N ILE A 37 -8.61 9.75 19.09
CA ILE A 37 -7.54 9.58 18.09
C ILE A 37 -7.44 8.14 17.61
N LEU A 38 -7.43 7.93 16.29
CA LEU A 38 -7.15 6.64 15.68
C LEU A 38 -5.68 6.54 15.28
N ARG A 39 -5.05 5.41 15.60
CA ARG A 39 -3.70 5.06 15.15
C ARG A 39 -3.80 4.05 14.03
N VAL A 40 -3.20 4.37 12.88
CA VAL A 40 -3.12 3.46 11.73
C VAL A 40 -1.78 2.75 11.76
N VAL A 41 -1.82 1.42 11.85
CA VAL A 41 -0.65 0.55 11.79
C VAL A 41 -0.74 -0.31 10.54
N GLN A 42 0.28 -0.23 9.70
CA GLN A 42 0.46 -1.12 8.57
C GLN A 42 1.17 -2.39 9.05
N THR A 43 0.66 -3.53 8.58
CA THR A 43 1.21 -4.86 8.80
C THR A 43 1.31 -5.59 7.46
N GLY A 44 2.13 -6.63 7.42
CA GLY A 44 2.31 -7.48 6.24
C GLY A 44 3.08 -8.75 6.57
N ASN A 45 2.98 -9.76 5.71
CA ASN A 45 3.63 -11.05 5.93
C ASN A 45 5.14 -10.90 6.06
N GLY A 46 5.69 -11.36 7.17
CA GLY A 46 7.13 -11.29 7.46
C GLY A 46 7.68 -9.89 7.72
N ARG A 47 6.81 -8.88 7.92
CA ARG A 47 7.21 -7.49 8.19
C ARG A 47 6.80 -7.09 9.61
N SER A 48 7.70 -6.41 10.32
CA SER A 48 7.37 -5.79 11.59
C SER A 48 6.26 -4.74 11.41
N PRO A 49 5.28 -4.66 12.32
CA PRO A 49 4.27 -3.61 12.28
C PRO A 49 4.88 -2.22 12.24
N PHE A 50 4.34 -1.36 11.37
CA PHE A 50 4.80 0.02 11.20
C PHE A 50 3.66 1.00 11.42
N GLN A 51 3.85 2.00 12.28
CA GLN A 51 2.86 3.06 12.48
C GLN A 51 2.90 4.04 11.31
N LEU A 52 1.83 4.09 10.51
CA LEU A 52 1.69 5.07 9.43
C LEU A 52 1.37 6.47 9.98
N GLY A 53 0.58 6.55 11.04
CA GLY A 53 0.29 7.82 11.71
C GLY A 53 -0.93 7.79 12.60
N ASP A 54 -1.14 8.91 13.30
CA ASP A 54 -2.30 9.18 14.14
C ASP A 54 -3.25 10.14 13.41
N ILE A 55 -4.55 9.83 13.47
CA ILE A 55 -5.65 10.57 12.84
C ILE A 55 -6.55 11.08 13.97
N PRO A 56 -6.50 12.38 14.30
CA PRO A 56 -7.38 12.95 15.33
C PRO A 56 -8.85 12.83 14.95
N GLU A 57 -9.73 13.01 15.93
CA GLU A 57 -11.18 12.99 15.74
C GLU A 57 -11.63 14.00 14.68
N GLY A 58 -12.38 13.54 13.68
CA GLY A 58 -12.87 14.37 12.58
C GLY A 58 -11.86 14.63 11.46
N TRP A 59 -10.63 14.10 11.56
CA TRP A 59 -9.60 14.30 10.54
C TRP A 59 -9.54 13.14 9.54
N SER A 60 -8.86 13.40 8.42
CA SER A 60 -8.45 12.37 7.47
C SER A 60 -6.97 12.46 7.12
N ARG A 61 -6.38 11.34 6.71
CA ARG A 61 -5.03 11.25 6.15
C ARG A 61 -5.03 10.33 4.94
N THR A 62 -4.30 10.71 3.90
CA THR A 62 -4.15 9.91 2.68
C THR A 62 -2.72 9.38 2.57
N TYR A 63 -2.58 8.09 2.30
CA TYR A 63 -1.29 7.44 2.05
C TYR A 63 -1.29 6.79 0.66
N SER A 64 -0.11 6.75 0.04
CA SER A 64 0.12 6.12 -1.26
C SER A 64 0.83 4.78 -1.10
N PHE A 65 0.43 3.79 -1.89
CA PHE A 65 0.96 2.43 -1.88
C PHE A 65 1.31 1.99 -3.30
N ASP A 66 2.56 1.59 -3.51
CA ASP A 66 3.09 1.21 -4.84
C ASP A 66 2.80 -0.25 -5.22
N GLY A 67 1.61 -0.75 -4.87
CA GLY A 67 1.17 -2.13 -5.13
C GLY A 67 1.40 -3.11 -3.96
N GLY A 68 0.91 -4.34 -4.14
CA GLY A 68 1.11 -5.44 -3.19
C GLY A 68 0.03 -5.55 -2.10
N SER A 69 0.19 -6.53 -1.21
CA SER A 69 -0.75 -6.78 -0.11
C SER A 69 -0.34 -6.05 1.17
N VAL A 70 -1.26 -5.31 1.76
CA VAL A 70 -1.08 -4.56 3.00
C VAL A 70 -2.31 -4.70 3.89
N ASN A 71 -2.06 -4.81 5.19
CA ASN A 71 -3.11 -4.93 6.20
C ASN A 71 -3.02 -3.75 7.17
N PHE A 72 -4.15 -3.10 7.41
CA PHE A 72 -4.25 -1.97 8.34
C PHE A 72 -4.93 -2.40 9.63
N LYS A 73 -4.20 -2.27 10.74
CA LYS A 73 -4.72 -2.38 12.10
C LYS A 73 -5.04 -0.97 12.59
N ILE A 74 -6.31 -0.69 12.88
CA ILE A 74 -6.74 0.62 13.40
C ILE A 74 -7.10 0.45 14.88
N CYS A 75 -6.57 1.31 15.73
CA CYS A 75 -6.86 1.30 17.17
C CYS A 75 -7.17 2.70 17.68
N TRP A 76 -8.14 2.78 18.60
CA TRP A 76 -8.46 4.00 19.32
C TRP A 76 -7.45 4.19 20.43
N LYS A 77 -6.47 5.09 20.25
CA LYS A 77 -5.26 5.33 21.08
C LYS A 77 -5.02 4.40 22.29
N SER A 78 -5.15 3.10 22.08
CA SER A 78 -4.85 2.03 23.01
C SER A 78 -3.43 1.65 22.64
N SER A 79 -2.50 1.86 23.56
CA SER A 79 -1.05 1.80 23.37
C SER A 79 -0.61 1.00 22.16
N PHE A 80 0.20 1.57 21.26
CA PHE A 80 0.82 0.86 20.13
C PHE A 80 1.50 -0.46 20.56
N LEU A 81 1.95 -0.55 21.81
CA LEU A 81 2.37 -1.79 22.44
C LEU A 81 1.32 -2.92 22.38
N SER A 82 0.02 -2.66 22.49
CA SER A 82 -1.04 -3.67 22.38
C SER A 82 -1.08 -4.34 21.00
N ILE A 83 -0.87 -3.60 19.92
CA ILE A 83 -0.85 -4.17 18.55
C ILE A 83 0.44 -4.96 18.31
N ALA A 84 1.57 -4.45 18.80
CA ALA A 84 2.88 -5.09 18.64
C ALA A 84 3.05 -6.36 19.50
N TRP A 85 2.46 -6.40 20.71
CA TRP A 85 2.66 -7.48 21.68
C TRP A 85 1.50 -8.49 21.79
N LEU A 86 0.25 -8.12 21.48
CA LEU A 86 -0.89 -9.06 21.53
C LEU A 86 -1.11 -9.86 20.23
N GLY A 87 -0.22 -9.71 19.24
CA GLY A 87 -0.44 -10.22 17.88
C GLY A 87 -1.61 -9.53 17.16
N GLY A 88 -2.17 -8.47 17.77
CA GLY A 88 -3.33 -7.76 17.27
C GLY A 88 -4.65 -8.52 17.36
N LYS A 89 -4.82 -9.42 18.34
CA LYS A 89 -6.14 -9.98 18.68
C LYS A 89 -7.09 -8.89 19.20
N GLY A 90 -8.38 -9.06 18.92
CA GLY A 90 -9.44 -8.08 19.16
C GLY A 90 -9.45 -6.89 18.21
N ILE A 91 -8.84 -6.95 17.02
CA ILE A 91 -8.73 -5.77 16.12
C ILE A 91 -9.42 -6.02 14.78
N THR A 92 -10.27 -5.08 14.39
CA THR A 92 -10.85 -5.02 13.04
C THR A 92 -9.77 -4.66 12.03
N LEU A 93 -9.59 -5.49 10.99
CA LEU A 93 -8.60 -5.28 9.93
C LEU A 93 -9.26 -4.76 8.66
N ALA A 94 -8.59 -3.82 7.98
CA ALA A 94 -8.80 -3.61 6.55
C ALA A 94 -7.61 -4.16 5.78
N GLU A 95 -7.89 -5.08 4.88
CA GLU A 95 -6.87 -5.75 4.08
C GLU A 95 -7.03 -5.33 2.62
N PHE A 96 -5.92 -4.98 1.98
CA PHE A 96 -5.88 -4.57 0.59
C PHE A 96 -4.80 -5.37 -0.15
N THR A 97 -5.10 -5.74 -1.39
CA THR A 97 -4.12 -6.18 -2.38
C THR A 97 -4.26 -5.27 -3.59
N PHE A 98 -3.31 -4.37 -3.74
CA PHE A 98 -3.28 -3.42 -4.85
C PHE A 98 -2.61 -4.03 -6.07
N ASN A 99 -3.18 -3.81 -7.25
CA ASN A 99 -2.68 -4.34 -8.53
C ASN A 99 -2.41 -5.86 -8.47
N GLY A 100 -3.39 -6.60 -7.93
CA GLY A 100 -3.34 -8.04 -7.75
C GLY A 100 -3.62 -8.79 -9.06
N TRP A 101 -4.40 -9.88 -8.97
CA TRP A 101 -4.75 -10.68 -10.14
C TRP A 101 -5.42 -9.83 -11.23
N ASN A 102 -4.89 -9.94 -12.45
CA ASN A 102 -5.36 -9.20 -13.63
C ASN A 102 -5.37 -7.66 -13.43
N GLY A 103 -4.48 -7.14 -12.58
CA GLY A 103 -4.41 -5.70 -12.28
C GLY A 103 -5.58 -5.16 -11.47
N LEU A 104 -6.37 -6.03 -10.85
CA LEU A 104 -7.48 -5.64 -9.99
C LEU A 104 -7.01 -5.39 -8.56
N ASP A 105 -7.67 -4.45 -7.90
CA ASP A 105 -7.53 -4.25 -6.46
C ASP A 105 -8.53 -5.12 -5.73
N PHE A 106 -8.05 -5.84 -4.72
CA PHE A 106 -8.87 -6.62 -3.81
C PHE A 106 -8.85 -5.96 -2.44
N TYR A 107 -10.00 -5.93 -1.77
CA TYR A 107 -10.08 -5.41 -0.41
C TYR A 107 -11.12 -6.16 0.39
N ASN A 108 -10.90 -6.27 1.70
CA ASN A 108 -11.87 -6.85 2.61
C ASN A 108 -11.76 -6.20 4.01
N LEU A 109 -12.85 -6.32 4.77
CA LEU A 109 -12.82 -6.13 6.22
C LEU A 109 -12.75 -7.51 6.87
N SER A 110 -11.71 -7.73 7.68
CA SER A 110 -11.48 -9.02 8.34
C SER A 110 -11.66 -8.90 9.85
N LEU A 111 -12.42 -9.86 10.39
CA LEU A 111 -12.64 -10.07 11.83
C LEU A 111 -11.96 -11.35 12.33
N VAL A 112 -11.09 -11.96 11.54
CA VAL A 112 -10.34 -13.17 11.94
C VAL A 112 -9.53 -12.90 13.21
N ASP A 113 -8.97 -11.69 13.30
CA ASP A 113 -8.24 -11.19 14.47
C ASP A 113 -9.16 -10.54 15.52
N GLY A 114 -10.48 -10.52 15.34
CA GLY A 114 -11.46 -9.94 16.28
C GLY A 114 -12.03 -8.59 15.85
N TYR A 115 -12.65 -7.88 16.80
CA TYR A 115 -13.37 -6.63 16.55
C TYR A 115 -13.12 -5.62 17.67
N ASN A 116 -12.83 -4.36 17.31
CA ASN A 116 -12.72 -3.24 18.26
C ASN A 116 -13.47 -1.98 17.81
N LEU A 117 -13.46 -1.69 16.50
CA LEU A 117 -13.98 -0.45 15.94
C LEU A 117 -14.84 -0.73 14.71
N PRO A 118 -15.97 -0.03 14.54
CA PRO A 118 -16.73 -0.09 13.31
C PRO A 118 -15.90 0.55 12.18
N MET A 119 -15.85 -0.14 11.04
CA MET A 119 -15.10 0.30 9.87
C MET A 119 -15.92 0.06 8.61
N GLN A 120 -15.69 0.89 7.59
CA GLN A 120 -16.23 0.71 6.26
C GLN A 120 -15.15 0.99 5.22
N ILE A 121 -15.18 0.25 4.10
CA ILE A 121 -14.37 0.53 2.92
C ILE A 121 -15.31 1.05 1.84
N VAL A 122 -15.01 2.23 1.30
CA VAL A 122 -15.75 2.86 0.22
C VAL A 122 -14.75 3.18 -0.88
N ARG A 123 -15.12 2.90 -2.13
CA ARG A 123 -14.33 3.20 -3.31
C ARG A 123 -14.64 4.59 -3.84
#